data_AF-A0AA38GT31-F1
#
_entry.id   AF-A0AA38GT31-F1
#
_cell.length_a   1.000
_cell.length_b   1.000
_cell.length_c   1.000
_cell.angle_alpha   90.00
_cell.angle_beta   90.00
_cell.angle_gamma   90.00
#
_symmetry.space_group_name_H-M   'P 1'
#
loop_
_entity.id
_entity.type
_entity.pdbx_description
1 polymer ?
#
loop_
_entity_poly.entity_id
_entity_poly.type
_entity_poly.pdbx_seq_one_letter_code
_entity_poly.pdbx_strand_id
1 'polypeptide(L)'
;MSCFKGKYHDELIANASYIATPGKGILAADESTGTIGKRLSSINVENIESNRRALRELLFTAPGALPFISGVILFEETLYQKAADGTPFVDILTTAGVLPGIKVDKGTVDLAGTAGETTTQGLDSLGQRCATYYKAGARFAKWRAVLNIGPTEPSQLAIQENANGLARYAIICQENGLVPIVEPEILVDGSHSIDTCADATERVIAACYKALNDHHVLLEGTLLKPNMVTPGSDAPKVTPEVIAEYTVRALRRTVPPAVPGI
;
A
#
# COMPACT_ATOMS: atom_id res chain seq x y z
N MET A 1 -20.56 5.95 17.22
CA MET A 1 -19.76 5.06 16.35
C MET A 1 -18.52 4.65 17.14
N SER A 2 -18.32 3.36 17.37
CA SER A 2 -17.27 2.83 18.26
C SER A 2 -15.99 2.52 17.48
N CYS A 3 -15.34 3.52 16.89
CA CYS A 3 -13.97 3.31 16.42
C CYS A 3 -13.07 3.02 17.64
N PHE A 4 -12.12 2.11 17.49
CA PHE A 4 -11.13 1.85 18.54
C PHE A 4 -10.26 3.10 18.73
N LYS A 5 -10.25 3.65 19.95
CA LYS A 5 -9.39 4.78 20.32
C LYS A 5 -8.17 4.26 21.08
N GLY A 6 -7.12 3.93 20.33
CA GLY A 6 -5.83 3.55 20.88
C GLY A 6 -4.99 4.75 21.33
N LYS A 7 -3.86 4.48 21.99
CA LYS A 7 -2.90 5.50 22.46
C LYS A 7 -2.34 6.42 21.36
N TYR A 8 -2.36 5.98 20.10
CA TYR A 8 -1.81 6.70 18.95
C TYR A 8 -2.87 7.44 18.14
N HIS A 9 -4.13 7.52 18.62
CA HIS A 9 -5.27 8.03 17.87
C HIS A 9 -4.98 9.36 17.13
N ASP A 10 -4.51 10.38 17.85
CA ASP A 10 -4.28 11.71 17.27
C ASP A 10 -3.05 11.74 16.35
N GLU A 11 -2.00 10.97 16.67
CA GLU A 11 -0.81 10.85 15.83
C GLU A 11 -1.13 10.18 14.50
N LEU A 12 -1.99 9.16 14.50
CA LEU A 12 -2.43 8.48 13.28
C LEU A 12 -3.17 9.44 12.34
N ILE A 13 -4.08 10.26 12.89
CA ILE A 13 -4.83 11.25 12.10
C ILE A 13 -3.88 12.31 11.53
N ALA A 14 -2.96 12.82 12.35
CA ALA A 14 -1.98 13.81 11.93
C ALA A 14 -1.06 13.28 10.81
N ASN A 15 -0.52 12.07 10.97
CA ASN A 15 0.38 11.47 9.99
C ASN A 15 -0.35 11.09 8.69
N ALA A 16 -1.56 10.53 8.75
CA ALA A 16 -2.34 10.21 7.56
C ALA A 16 -2.66 11.48 6.74
N SER A 17 -3.07 12.56 7.43
CA SER A 17 -3.31 13.87 6.80
C SER A 17 -2.03 14.47 6.23
N TYR A 18 -0.89 14.34 6.94
CA TYR A 18 0.41 14.80 6.45
C TYR A 18 0.84 14.08 5.18
N ILE A 19 0.64 12.76 5.12
CA ILE A 19 0.97 11.97 3.92
C ILE A 19 0.16 12.48 2.71
N ALA A 20 -1.09 12.88 2.92
CA ALA A 20 -1.98 13.44 1.90
C ALA A 20 -1.79 14.95 1.64
N THR A 21 -0.65 15.54 2.00
CA THR A 21 -0.38 16.97 1.77
C THR A 21 -0.47 17.32 0.27
N PRO A 22 -1.23 18.36 -0.13
CA PRO A 22 -1.31 18.79 -1.53
C PRO A 22 0.07 19.09 -2.13
N GLY A 23 0.31 18.55 -3.32
CA GLY A 23 1.59 18.71 -4.02
C GLY A 23 2.69 17.73 -3.58
N LYS A 24 2.39 16.80 -2.66
CA LYS A 24 3.29 15.70 -2.28
C LYS A 24 2.67 14.33 -2.60
N GLY A 25 3.50 13.30 -2.61
CA GLY A 25 3.08 11.90 -2.75
C GLY A 25 4.00 10.91 -2.04
N ILE A 26 3.78 9.61 -2.29
CA ILE A 26 4.56 8.53 -1.69
C ILE A 26 5.51 7.93 -2.73
N LEU A 27 6.77 7.73 -2.35
CA LEU A 27 7.69 6.86 -3.09
C LEU A 27 7.59 5.43 -2.56
N ALA A 28 7.16 4.49 -3.39
CA ALA A 28 7.14 3.06 -3.04
C ALA A 28 8.49 2.41 -3.40
N ALA A 29 9.39 2.28 -2.42
CA ALA A 29 10.72 1.66 -2.55
C ALA A 29 10.80 0.35 -1.74
N ASP A 30 9.67 -0.36 -1.64
CA ASP A 30 9.45 -1.54 -0.80
C ASP A 30 9.55 -2.87 -1.53
N GLU A 31 10.22 -2.88 -2.69
CA GLU A 31 10.40 -4.11 -3.44
C GLU A 31 11.20 -5.12 -2.61
N SER A 32 10.59 -6.30 -2.39
CA SER A 32 11.26 -7.43 -1.76
C SER A 32 12.52 -7.82 -2.52
N THR A 33 13.42 -8.57 -1.87
CA THR A 33 14.67 -9.04 -2.50
C THR A 33 14.45 -9.70 -3.86
N GLY A 34 13.39 -10.51 -4.01
CA GLY A 34 13.05 -11.12 -5.30
C GLY A 34 12.55 -10.11 -6.34
N THR A 35 11.72 -9.14 -5.93
CA THR A 35 11.14 -8.14 -6.83
C THR A 35 12.20 -7.16 -7.32
N ILE A 36 13.03 -6.63 -6.41
CA ILE A 36 14.12 -5.72 -6.78
C ILE A 36 15.17 -6.44 -7.64
N GLY A 37 15.39 -7.74 -7.42
CA GLY A 37 16.25 -8.55 -8.27
C GLY A 37 15.80 -8.56 -9.74
N LYS A 38 14.50 -8.68 -10.00
CA LYS A 38 13.95 -8.58 -11.37
C LYS A 38 14.19 -7.19 -11.97
N ARG A 39 14.05 -6.12 -11.17
CA ARG A 39 14.31 -4.74 -11.62
C ARG A 39 15.78 -4.50 -11.94
N LEU A 40 16.69 -4.91 -11.06
CA LEU A 40 18.13 -4.82 -11.28
C LEU A 40 18.59 -5.66 -12.48
N SER A 41 18.03 -6.86 -12.64
CA SER A 41 18.36 -7.74 -13.78
C SER A 41 17.96 -7.12 -15.13
N SER A 42 16.87 -6.35 -15.18
CA SER A 42 16.42 -5.68 -16.41
C SER A 42 17.39 -4.62 -16.95
N ILE A 43 18.34 -4.19 -16.10
CA ILE A 43 19.41 -3.24 -16.44
C ILE A 43 20.81 -3.84 -16.19
N ASN A 44 20.91 -5.18 -16.18
CA ASN A 44 22.17 -5.91 -16.05
C ASN A 44 22.95 -5.64 -14.74
N VAL A 45 22.25 -5.38 -13.63
CA VAL A 45 22.85 -5.20 -12.30
C VAL A 45 22.58 -6.43 -11.43
N GLU A 46 23.61 -6.91 -10.73
CA GLU A 46 23.51 -8.06 -9.83
C GLU A 46 22.71 -7.73 -8.56
N ASN A 47 21.89 -8.66 -8.09
CA ASN A 47 21.07 -8.51 -6.88
C ASN A 47 21.85 -8.86 -5.59
N ILE A 48 22.83 -8.01 -5.25
CA ILE A 48 23.55 -8.05 -3.97
C ILE A 48 23.13 -6.87 -3.08
N GLU A 49 23.34 -7.02 -1.76
CA GLU A 49 22.93 -6.01 -0.77
C GLU A 49 23.50 -4.62 -1.07
N SER A 50 24.79 -4.54 -1.45
CA SER A 50 25.44 -3.27 -1.78
C SER A 50 24.75 -2.54 -2.93
N ASN A 51 24.27 -3.25 -3.96
CA ASN A 51 23.56 -2.67 -5.10
C ASN A 51 22.14 -2.26 -4.72
N ARG A 52 21.45 -3.06 -3.90
CA ARG A 52 20.14 -2.69 -3.34
C ARG A 52 20.23 -1.41 -2.51
N ARG A 53 21.22 -1.32 -1.61
CA ARG A 53 21.51 -0.12 -0.83
C ARG A 53 21.83 1.07 -1.72
N ALA A 54 22.74 0.91 -2.69
CA ALA A 54 23.17 1.99 -3.58
C ALA A 54 21.98 2.58 -4.38
N LEU A 55 21.06 1.75 -4.85
CA LEU A 55 19.84 2.22 -5.50
C LEU A 55 18.96 3.03 -4.55
N ARG A 56 18.77 2.60 -3.30
CA ARG A 56 17.94 3.34 -2.33
C ARG A 56 18.62 4.64 -1.90
N GLU A 57 19.92 4.62 -1.70
CA GLU A 57 20.73 5.81 -1.44
C GLU A 57 20.61 6.82 -2.58
N LEU A 58 20.70 6.37 -3.83
CA LEU A 58 20.49 7.22 -5.01
C LEU A 58 19.11 7.90 -4.98
N LEU A 59 18.05 7.17 -4.60
CA LEU A 59 16.70 7.74 -4.52
C LEU A 59 16.57 8.74 -3.36
N PHE A 60 17.08 8.42 -2.18
CA PHE A 60 16.86 9.23 -0.96
C PHE A 60 17.78 10.44 -0.87
N THR A 61 18.89 10.45 -1.62
CA THR A 61 19.84 11.57 -1.67
C THR A 61 19.68 12.42 -2.93
N ALA A 62 18.69 12.12 -3.79
CA ALA A 62 18.42 12.86 -5.01
C ALA A 62 18.11 14.36 -4.69
N PRO A 63 18.93 15.31 -5.17
CA PRO A 63 18.77 16.72 -4.85
C PRO A 63 17.40 17.26 -5.30
N GLY A 64 16.67 17.86 -4.36
CA GLY A 64 15.36 18.46 -4.64
C GLY A 64 14.19 17.48 -4.80
N ALA A 65 14.39 16.16 -4.63
CA ALA A 65 13.32 15.18 -4.76
C ALA A 65 12.40 15.12 -3.52
N LEU A 66 12.99 15.04 -2.32
CA LEU A 66 12.24 14.85 -1.06
C LEU A 66 11.17 15.92 -0.74
N PRO A 67 11.29 17.21 -1.13
CA PRO A 67 10.22 18.19 -0.94
C PRO A 67 8.86 17.80 -1.54
N PHE A 68 8.84 16.97 -2.58
CA PHE A 68 7.62 16.47 -3.24
C PHE A 68 7.13 15.12 -2.68
N ILE A 69 7.82 14.59 -1.67
CA ILE A 69 7.55 13.28 -1.10
C ILE A 69 7.12 13.49 0.36
N SER A 70 5.95 12.97 0.72
CA SER A 70 5.44 13.01 2.09
C SER A 70 5.77 11.73 2.86
N GLY A 71 5.95 10.61 2.16
CA GLY A 71 6.41 9.36 2.75
C GLY A 71 7.15 8.44 1.77
N VAL A 72 7.98 7.55 2.29
CA VAL A 72 8.62 6.47 1.52
C VAL A 72 8.27 5.13 2.13
N ILE A 73 7.69 4.21 1.34
CA ILE A 73 7.50 2.83 1.79
C ILE A 73 8.82 2.09 1.60
N LEU A 74 9.34 1.51 2.68
CA LEU A 74 10.60 0.76 2.70
C LEU A 74 10.33 -0.74 2.80
N PHE A 75 11.28 -1.53 2.32
CA PHE A 75 11.40 -2.94 2.69
C PHE A 75 12.16 -3.06 4.03
N GLU A 76 11.96 -4.16 4.77
CA GLU A 76 12.55 -4.35 6.10
C GLU A 76 14.08 -4.23 6.09
N GLU A 77 14.75 -4.75 5.07
CA GLU A 77 16.20 -4.57 4.89
C GLU A 77 16.59 -3.09 4.86
N THR A 78 15.85 -2.28 4.09
CA THR A 78 16.14 -0.85 3.89
C THR A 78 15.85 -0.01 5.13
N LEU A 79 14.84 -0.39 5.94
CA LEU A 79 14.51 0.33 7.18
C LEU A 79 15.71 0.37 8.15
N TYR A 80 16.54 -0.66 8.15
CA TYR A 80 17.72 -0.77 9.00
C TYR A 80 19.05 -0.49 8.28
N GLN A 81 19.00 -0.14 6.99
CA GLN A 81 20.19 0.20 6.22
C GLN A 81 20.65 1.64 6.47
N LYS A 82 21.92 1.86 6.13
CA LYS A 82 22.60 3.16 6.18
C LYS A 82 23.10 3.51 4.78
N ALA A 83 23.20 4.80 4.50
CA ALA A 83 23.93 5.33 3.36
C ALA A 83 25.44 5.08 3.49
N ALA A 84 26.20 5.33 2.44
CA ALA A 84 27.64 5.11 2.42
C ALA A 84 28.42 5.96 3.45
N ASP A 85 27.87 7.11 3.83
CA ASP A 85 28.41 8.00 4.87
C ASP A 85 28.10 7.53 6.31
N GLY A 86 27.34 6.43 6.46
CA GLY A 86 26.93 5.86 7.74
C GLY A 86 25.62 6.40 8.30
N THR A 87 24.97 7.36 7.64
CA THR A 87 23.69 7.92 8.06
C THR A 87 22.56 6.90 7.83
N PRO A 88 21.74 6.55 8.83
CA PRO A 88 20.56 5.71 8.64
C PRO A 88 19.59 6.30 7.60
N PHE A 89 18.99 5.47 6.74
CA PHE A 89 18.03 5.98 5.76
C PHE A 89 16.80 6.64 6.42
N VAL A 90 16.36 6.12 7.56
CA VAL A 90 15.29 6.74 8.36
C VAL A 90 15.64 8.16 8.80
N ASP A 91 16.91 8.44 9.10
CA ASP A 91 17.36 9.77 9.51
C ASP A 91 17.43 10.73 8.32
N ILE A 92 17.86 10.25 7.14
CA ILE A 92 17.84 11.00 5.88
C ILE A 92 16.40 11.45 5.56
N LEU A 93 15.44 10.53 5.64
CA LEU A 93 14.03 10.80 5.35
C LEU A 93 13.42 11.75 6.39
N THR A 94 13.58 11.46 7.68
CA THR A 94 12.95 12.25 8.75
C THR A 94 13.52 13.67 8.83
N THR A 95 14.83 13.86 8.60
CA THR A 95 15.46 15.20 8.55
C THR A 95 14.87 16.05 7.42
N ALA A 96 14.50 15.43 6.30
CA ALA A 96 13.83 16.09 5.18
C ALA A 96 12.31 16.23 5.38
N GLY A 97 11.77 15.83 6.54
CA GLY A 97 10.34 15.84 6.82
C GLY A 97 9.55 14.75 6.09
N VAL A 98 10.21 13.70 5.58
CA VAL A 98 9.55 12.59 4.90
C VAL A 98 9.30 11.47 5.90
N LEU A 99 8.06 10.99 6.00
CA LEU A 99 7.74 9.89 6.91
C LEU A 99 8.32 8.57 6.36
N PRO A 100 9.02 7.77 7.19
CA PRO A 100 9.35 6.40 6.83
C PRO A 100 8.11 5.51 6.96
N GLY A 101 7.86 4.71 5.94
CA GLY A 101 6.84 3.67 5.92
C GLY A 101 7.46 2.29 5.75
N ILE A 102 6.69 1.25 6.08
CA ILE A 102 7.20 -0.13 6.03
C ILE A 102 6.19 -1.08 5.38
N LYS A 103 6.64 -1.91 4.44
CA LYS A 103 5.86 -3.05 3.97
C LYS A 103 5.85 -4.14 5.04
N VAL A 104 4.66 -4.59 5.44
CA VAL A 104 4.53 -5.57 6.54
C VAL A 104 3.81 -6.88 6.17
N ASP A 105 3.25 -6.96 4.95
CA ASP A 105 2.76 -8.22 4.39
C ASP A 105 3.90 -9.18 4.05
N LYS A 106 3.60 -10.47 4.07
CA LYS A 106 4.53 -11.56 3.74
C LYS A 106 4.24 -12.17 2.36
N GLY A 107 3.63 -11.41 1.47
CA GLY A 107 3.26 -11.85 0.13
C GLY A 107 1.97 -12.67 0.07
N THR A 108 1.65 -13.12 -1.13
CA THR A 108 0.40 -13.81 -1.48
C THR A 108 0.56 -15.32 -1.54
N VAL A 109 -0.52 -16.04 -1.27
CA VAL A 109 -0.66 -17.49 -1.48
C VAL A 109 -1.98 -17.78 -2.17
N ASP A 110 -2.02 -18.89 -2.92
CA ASP A 110 -3.19 -19.27 -3.70
C ASP A 110 -4.36 -19.70 -2.80
N LEU A 111 -5.57 -19.33 -3.18
CA LEU A 111 -6.80 -19.81 -2.58
C LEU A 111 -7.24 -21.11 -3.27
N ALA A 112 -7.20 -22.23 -2.53
CA ALA A 112 -7.59 -23.53 -3.07
C ALA A 112 -9.05 -23.52 -3.55
N GLY A 113 -9.30 -24.13 -4.71
CA GLY A 113 -10.63 -24.15 -5.33
C GLY A 113 -11.00 -22.89 -6.12
N THR A 114 -10.06 -21.95 -6.28
CA THR A 114 -10.21 -20.75 -7.15
C THR A 114 -9.32 -20.86 -8.39
N ALA A 115 -9.59 -20.03 -9.40
CA ALA A 115 -8.78 -19.97 -10.62
C ALA A 115 -7.61 -18.98 -10.47
N GLY A 116 -6.61 -19.35 -9.66
CA GLY A 116 -5.41 -18.54 -9.47
C GLY A 116 -5.64 -17.24 -8.68
N GLU A 117 -6.68 -17.21 -7.85
CA GLU A 117 -6.89 -16.10 -6.92
C GLU A 117 -6.05 -16.29 -5.66
N THR A 118 -5.77 -15.20 -4.95
CA THR A 118 -4.83 -15.21 -3.83
C THR A 118 -5.42 -14.58 -2.57
N THR A 119 -4.82 -14.92 -1.42
CA THR A 119 -4.94 -14.18 -0.16
C THR A 119 -3.54 -13.78 0.31
N THR A 120 -3.44 -12.73 1.11
CA THR A 120 -2.16 -12.19 1.58
C THR A 120 -1.84 -12.64 3.01
N GLN A 121 -0.60 -13.07 3.24
CA GLN A 121 -0.13 -13.55 4.54
C GLN A 121 0.58 -12.48 5.35
N GLY A 122 0.73 -12.72 6.66
CA GLY A 122 1.60 -11.93 7.54
C GLY A 122 1.00 -11.49 8.86
N LEU A 123 -0.25 -11.86 9.17
CA LEU A 123 -0.94 -11.42 10.39
C LEU A 123 -0.29 -11.99 11.66
N ASP A 124 0.25 -13.22 11.59
CA ASP A 124 1.00 -13.82 12.68
C ASP A 124 2.19 -12.94 13.05
N SER A 125 2.34 -12.64 14.35
CA SER A 125 3.34 -11.71 14.93
C SER A 125 3.28 -10.26 14.44
N LEU A 126 2.27 -9.85 13.65
CA LEU A 126 2.24 -8.52 13.04
C LEU A 126 2.34 -7.38 14.07
N GLY A 127 1.64 -7.49 15.21
CA GLY A 127 1.71 -6.46 16.26
C GLY A 127 3.12 -6.26 16.82
N GLN A 128 3.85 -7.35 17.08
CA GLN A 128 5.24 -7.30 17.55
C GLN A 128 6.16 -6.65 16.51
N ARG A 129 5.98 -7.00 15.23
CA ARG A 129 6.73 -6.38 14.12
C ARG A 129 6.42 -4.89 14.00
N CYS A 130 5.15 -4.50 13.97
CA CYS A 130 4.72 -3.10 13.93
C CYS A 130 5.29 -2.28 15.09
N ALA A 131 5.26 -2.80 16.32
CA ALA A 131 5.86 -2.14 17.48
C ALA A 131 7.37 -1.94 17.32
N THR A 132 8.06 -2.89 16.67
CA THR A 132 9.50 -2.80 16.37
C THR A 132 9.77 -1.77 15.29
N TYR A 133 9.00 -1.76 14.20
CA TYR A 133 9.14 -0.78 13.12
C TYR A 133 8.82 0.64 13.58
N TYR A 134 7.83 0.82 14.45
CA TYR A 134 7.52 2.12 15.05
C TYR A 134 8.73 2.67 15.83
N LYS A 135 9.39 1.81 16.63
CA LYS A 135 10.63 2.17 17.35
C LYS A 135 11.80 2.47 16.40
N ALA A 136 11.84 1.82 15.24
CA ALA A 136 12.83 2.07 14.19
C ALA A 136 12.55 3.33 13.36
N GLY A 137 11.44 4.03 13.60
CA GLY A 137 11.11 5.31 12.94
C GLY A 137 9.98 5.25 11.92
N ALA A 138 9.43 4.06 11.63
CA ALA A 138 8.27 3.97 10.74
C ALA A 138 7.02 4.62 11.36
N ARG A 139 6.21 5.28 10.54
CA ARG A 139 4.94 5.93 10.94
C ARG A 139 3.74 5.53 10.12
N PHE A 140 3.96 4.79 9.04
CA PHE A 140 2.90 4.14 8.29
C PHE A 140 3.35 2.78 7.81
N ALA A 141 2.39 1.94 7.46
CA ALA A 141 2.62 0.61 6.94
C ALA A 141 1.90 0.44 5.61
N LYS A 142 2.30 -0.57 4.85
CA LYS A 142 1.60 -1.00 3.64
C LYS A 142 1.36 -2.50 3.67
N TRP A 143 0.20 -2.91 3.17
CA TRP A 143 -0.18 -4.30 2.96
C TRP A 143 -0.93 -4.44 1.64
N ARG A 144 -0.39 -5.25 0.73
CA ARG A 144 -0.98 -5.48 -0.61
C ARG A 144 -1.82 -6.74 -0.65
N ALA A 145 -3.11 -6.60 -0.93
CA ALA A 145 -3.97 -7.66 -1.42
C ALA A 145 -4.02 -7.63 -2.95
N VAL A 146 -4.18 -8.79 -3.59
CA VAL A 146 -4.18 -8.93 -5.05
C VAL A 146 -5.44 -9.64 -5.49
N LEU A 147 -6.16 -9.03 -6.42
CA LEU A 147 -7.37 -9.56 -7.02
C LEU A 147 -7.26 -9.52 -8.54
N ASN A 148 -7.84 -10.50 -9.22
CA ASN A 148 -7.81 -10.63 -10.67
C ASN A 148 -9.21 -10.37 -11.24
N ILE A 149 -9.28 -9.88 -12.48
CA ILE A 149 -10.51 -9.85 -13.26
C ILE A 149 -10.47 -11.00 -14.27
N GLY A 150 -11.53 -11.81 -14.28
CA GLY A 150 -11.68 -12.92 -15.22
C GLY A 150 -13.15 -13.26 -15.43
N PRO A 151 -13.46 -14.40 -16.07
CA PRO A 151 -14.84 -14.82 -16.31
C PRO A 151 -15.65 -15.00 -15.01
N THR A 152 -14.99 -15.43 -13.95
CA THR A 152 -15.60 -15.69 -12.63
C THR A 152 -14.92 -14.92 -11.48
N GLU A 153 -13.83 -14.21 -11.77
CA GLU A 153 -12.98 -13.49 -10.84
C GLU A 153 -13.27 -11.97 -10.88
N PRO A 154 -13.19 -11.25 -9.74
CA PRO A 154 -12.86 -11.78 -8.43
C PRO A 154 -14.05 -12.52 -7.80
N SER A 155 -13.81 -13.73 -7.32
CA SER A 155 -14.81 -14.54 -6.65
C SER A 155 -15.20 -13.91 -5.31
N GLN A 156 -16.36 -14.31 -4.78
CA GLN A 156 -16.78 -13.86 -3.46
C GLN A 156 -15.77 -14.26 -2.36
N LEU A 157 -15.14 -15.43 -2.50
CA LEU A 157 -14.13 -15.92 -1.56
C LEU A 157 -12.91 -14.99 -1.55
N ALA A 158 -12.35 -14.69 -2.73
CA ALA A 158 -11.18 -13.81 -2.82
C ALA A 158 -11.46 -12.40 -2.29
N ILE A 159 -12.65 -11.84 -2.58
CA ILE A 159 -13.05 -10.54 -2.03
C ILE A 159 -13.12 -10.57 -0.50
N GLN A 160 -13.76 -11.59 0.08
CA GLN A 160 -13.94 -11.71 1.53
C GLN A 160 -12.62 -11.92 2.27
N GLU A 161 -11.77 -12.82 1.78
CA GLU A 161 -10.46 -13.12 2.38
C GLU A 161 -9.56 -11.88 2.38
N ASN A 162 -9.45 -11.19 1.25
CA ASN A 162 -8.60 -10.01 1.14
C ASN A 162 -9.16 -8.81 1.94
N ALA A 163 -10.47 -8.57 1.91
CA ALA A 163 -11.09 -7.50 2.70
C ALA A 163 -10.91 -7.73 4.20
N ASN A 164 -11.12 -8.95 4.68
CA ASN A 164 -10.92 -9.29 6.09
C ASN A 164 -9.43 -9.23 6.50
N GLY A 165 -8.53 -9.71 5.65
CA GLY A 165 -7.08 -9.62 5.85
C GLY A 165 -6.61 -8.16 5.99
N LEU A 166 -7.03 -7.29 5.07
CA LEU A 166 -6.74 -5.86 5.10
C LEU A 166 -7.31 -5.17 6.34
N ALA A 167 -8.54 -5.49 6.74
CA ALA A 167 -9.16 -4.91 7.93
C ALA A 167 -8.43 -5.32 9.21
N ARG A 168 -8.06 -6.61 9.32
CA ARG A 168 -7.31 -7.13 10.46
C ARG A 168 -5.89 -6.55 10.52
N TYR A 169 -5.24 -6.39 9.37
CA TYR A 169 -3.96 -5.69 9.26
C TYR A 169 -4.07 -4.24 9.76
N ALA A 170 -5.08 -3.50 9.29
CA ALA A 170 -5.24 -2.09 9.58
C ALA A 170 -5.40 -1.83 11.09
N ILE A 171 -6.25 -2.60 11.77
CA ILE A 171 -6.46 -2.42 13.21
C ILE A 171 -5.19 -2.75 14.03
N ILE A 172 -4.42 -3.76 13.63
CA ILE A 172 -3.15 -4.10 14.29
C ILE A 172 -2.11 -2.99 14.08
N CYS A 173 -2.05 -2.38 12.89
CA CYS A 173 -1.18 -1.24 12.64
C CYS A 173 -1.54 -0.04 13.51
N GLN A 174 -2.84 0.30 13.62
CA GLN A 174 -3.30 1.42 14.44
C GLN A 174 -3.03 1.21 15.93
N GLU A 175 -3.20 -0.02 16.45
CA GLU A 175 -2.83 -0.37 17.82
C GLU A 175 -1.34 -0.08 18.12
N ASN A 176 -0.50 -0.18 17.08
CA ASN A 176 0.96 -0.05 17.17
C ASN A 176 1.51 1.26 16.57
N GLY A 177 0.64 2.24 16.27
CA GLY A 177 1.04 3.60 15.90
C GLY A 177 1.48 3.78 14.44
N LEU A 178 1.11 2.84 13.56
CA LEU A 178 1.36 2.94 12.13
C LEU A 178 0.06 3.22 11.39
N VAL A 179 0.04 4.28 10.58
CA VAL A 179 -1.06 4.53 9.62
C VAL A 179 -1.09 3.38 8.60
N PRO A 180 -2.16 2.59 8.48
CA PRO A 180 -2.22 1.53 7.49
C PRO A 180 -2.61 2.10 6.11
N ILE A 181 -1.78 1.83 5.10
CA ILE A 181 -2.15 1.93 3.69
C ILE A 181 -2.84 0.62 3.31
N VAL A 182 -4.14 0.72 3.04
CA VAL A 182 -4.99 -0.37 2.60
C VAL A 182 -4.88 -0.48 1.07
N GLU A 183 -4.25 -1.53 0.56
CA GLU A 183 -3.98 -1.69 -0.88
C GLU A 183 -4.69 -2.93 -1.45
N PRO A 184 -5.98 -2.82 -1.83
CA PRO A 184 -6.71 -3.84 -2.57
C PRO A 184 -6.45 -3.68 -4.08
N GLU A 185 -5.32 -4.20 -4.56
CA GLU A 185 -4.95 -4.04 -5.97
C GLU A 185 -5.71 -5.02 -6.85
N ILE A 186 -6.54 -4.49 -7.76
CA ILE A 186 -7.09 -5.26 -8.87
C ILE A 186 -6.10 -5.18 -10.03
N LEU A 187 -5.59 -6.34 -10.45
CA LEU A 187 -4.63 -6.43 -11.53
C LEU A 187 -5.26 -6.04 -12.86
N VAL A 188 -4.43 -5.40 -13.68
CA VAL A 188 -4.81 -4.93 -15.02
C VAL A 188 -4.80 -6.05 -16.07
N ASP A 189 -4.26 -7.23 -15.75
CA ASP A 189 -4.08 -8.33 -16.70
C ASP A 189 -5.39 -8.74 -17.39
N GLY A 190 -5.33 -8.90 -18.72
CA GLY A 190 -6.43 -9.38 -19.56
C GLY A 190 -7.04 -8.33 -20.49
N SER A 191 -8.16 -8.69 -21.13
CA SER A 191 -8.81 -7.92 -22.21
C SER A 191 -10.14 -7.27 -21.80
N HIS A 192 -10.39 -7.13 -20.50
CA HIS A 192 -11.63 -6.60 -19.97
C HIS A 192 -11.81 -5.09 -20.27
N SER A 193 -13.07 -4.64 -20.35
CA SER A 193 -13.37 -3.22 -20.56
C SER A 193 -13.16 -2.41 -19.28
N ILE A 194 -13.09 -1.09 -19.42
CA ILE A 194 -13.02 -0.18 -18.26
C ILE A 194 -14.28 -0.28 -17.37
N ASP A 195 -15.45 -0.60 -17.95
CA ASP A 195 -16.68 -0.84 -17.18
C ASP A 195 -16.53 -2.07 -16.27
N THR A 196 -15.96 -3.17 -16.78
CA THR A 196 -15.68 -4.36 -15.96
C THR A 196 -14.69 -4.04 -14.84
N CYS A 197 -13.66 -3.24 -15.11
CA CYS A 197 -12.73 -2.78 -14.08
C CYS A 197 -13.45 -1.92 -13.02
N ALA A 198 -14.37 -1.05 -13.43
CA ALA A 198 -15.14 -0.20 -12.52
C ALA A 198 -16.03 -1.03 -11.60
N ASP A 199 -16.77 -1.99 -12.15
CA ASP A 199 -17.67 -2.86 -11.39
C ASP A 199 -16.89 -3.70 -10.36
N ALA A 200 -15.74 -4.26 -10.77
CA ALA A 200 -14.86 -4.98 -9.85
C ALA A 200 -14.31 -4.06 -8.75
N THR A 201 -13.84 -2.87 -9.13
CA THR A 201 -13.28 -1.86 -8.20
C THR A 201 -14.32 -1.44 -7.17
N GLU A 202 -15.53 -1.10 -7.59
CA GLU A 202 -16.60 -0.70 -6.67
C GLU A 202 -16.97 -1.84 -5.69
N ARG A 203 -17.11 -3.07 -6.20
CA ARG A 203 -17.44 -4.23 -5.36
C ARG A 203 -16.36 -4.52 -4.32
N VAL A 204 -15.09 -4.48 -4.72
CA VAL A 204 -13.95 -4.79 -3.85
C VAL A 204 -13.75 -3.71 -2.79
N ILE A 205 -13.78 -2.43 -3.17
CA ILE A 205 -13.58 -1.32 -2.24
C ILE A 205 -14.75 -1.24 -1.24
N ALA A 206 -16.00 -1.45 -1.68
CA ALA A 206 -17.15 -1.51 -0.79
C ALA A 206 -17.00 -2.63 0.26
N ALA A 207 -16.54 -3.82 -0.14
CA ALA A 207 -16.27 -4.91 0.79
C ALA A 207 -15.14 -4.57 1.77
N CYS A 208 -14.08 -3.91 1.31
CA CYS A 208 -12.98 -3.46 2.17
C CYS A 208 -13.46 -2.46 3.24
N TYR A 209 -14.22 -1.43 2.88
CA TYR A 209 -14.71 -0.46 3.87
C TYR A 209 -15.76 -1.04 4.82
N LYS A 210 -16.57 -1.99 4.36
CA LYS A 210 -17.43 -2.75 5.26
C LYS A 210 -16.61 -3.54 6.29
N ALA A 211 -15.57 -4.25 5.85
CA ALA A 211 -14.69 -5.01 6.74
C ALA A 211 -13.91 -4.09 7.70
N LEU A 212 -13.38 -2.96 7.22
CA LEU A 212 -12.71 -1.95 8.07
C LEU A 212 -13.64 -1.45 9.18
N ASN A 213 -14.93 -1.21 8.86
CA ASN A 213 -15.92 -0.82 9.85
C ASN A 213 -16.20 -1.93 10.88
N ASP A 214 -16.34 -3.18 10.42
CA ASP A 214 -16.54 -4.35 11.29
C ASP A 214 -15.38 -4.57 12.26
N HIS A 215 -14.16 -4.22 11.85
CA HIS A 215 -12.94 -4.27 12.69
C HIS A 215 -12.68 -2.99 13.49
N HIS A 216 -13.61 -2.03 13.47
CA HIS A 216 -13.56 -0.78 14.25
C HIS A 216 -12.37 0.13 13.91
N VAL A 217 -11.87 0.06 12.67
CA VAL A 217 -10.75 0.86 12.19
C VAL A 217 -11.09 2.35 12.15
N LEU A 218 -10.15 3.18 12.59
CA LEU A 218 -10.24 4.64 12.53
C LEU A 218 -9.91 5.13 11.12
N LEU A 219 -10.91 5.48 10.31
CA LEU A 219 -10.70 5.83 8.90
C LEU A 219 -9.85 7.11 8.72
N GLU A 220 -10.00 8.08 9.62
CA GLU A 220 -9.23 9.32 9.68
C GLU A 220 -7.72 9.08 9.84
N GLY A 221 -7.34 7.90 10.34
CA GLY A 221 -5.97 7.45 10.50
C GLY A 221 -5.60 6.32 9.53
N THR A 222 -6.20 6.25 8.34
CA THR A 222 -5.87 5.30 7.26
C THR A 222 -5.56 6.03 5.95
N LEU A 223 -5.01 5.29 4.98
CA LEU A 223 -4.95 5.70 3.58
C LEU A 223 -5.43 4.55 2.70
N LEU A 224 -5.98 4.87 1.53
CA LEU A 224 -6.27 3.88 0.50
C LEU A 224 -5.18 3.93 -0.56
N LYS A 225 -4.78 2.79 -1.11
CA LYS A 225 -3.96 2.72 -2.32
C LYS A 225 -4.62 1.76 -3.31
N PRO A 226 -5.57 2.25 -4.12
CA PRO A 226 -6.28 1.41 -5.07
C PRO A 226 -5.53 1.35 -6.41
N ASN A 227 -5.96 0.47 -7.29
CA ASN A 227 -5.72 0.64 -8.72
C ASN A 227 -6.53 1.85 -9.25
N MET A 228 -6.03 2.48 -10.31
CA MET A 228 -6.92 3.29 -11.16
C MET A 228 -7.90 2.36 -11.89
N VAL A 229 -9.04 2.91 -12.30
CA VAL A 229 -10.00 2.17 -13.13
C VAL A 229 -9.59 2.34 -14.59
N THR A 230 -9.08 1.28 -15.20
CA THR A 230 -8.55 1.28 -16.57
C THR A 230 -9.08 0.08 -17.37
N PRO A 231 -9.02 0.10 -18.70
CA PRO A 231 -9.13 -1.13 -19.49
C PRO A 231 -8.03 -2.12 -19.10
N GLY A 232 -8.25 -3.40 -19.39
CA GLY A 232 -7.24 -4.43 -19.20
C GLY A 232 -5.99 -4.20 -20.08
N SER A 233 -4.87 -4.84 -19.72
CA SER A 233 -3.57 -4.67 -20.37
C SER A 233 -3.59 -5.01 -21.86
N ASP A 234 -4.47 -5.91 -22.26
CA ASP A 234 -4.62 -6.41 -23.63
C ASP A 234 -5.77 -5.72 -24.37
N ALA A 235 -6.48 -4.79 -23.72
CA ALA A 235 -7.54 -3.98 -24.32
C ALA A 235 -6.99 -2.65 -24.88
N PRO A 236 -7.71 -2.01 -25.83
CA PRO A 236 -7.35 -0.68 -26.29
C PRO A 236 -7.31 0.33 -25.14
N LYS A 237 -6.25 1.15 -25.12
CA LYS A 237 -6.12 2.26 -24.16
C LYS A 237 -7.23 3.31 -24.38
N VAL A 238 -7.58 3.99 -23.31
CA VAL A 238 -8.50 5.14 -23.31
C VAL A 238 -7.79 6.41 -22.86
N THR A 239 -8.43 7.56 -23.02
CA THR A 239 -7.83 8.84 -22.65
C THR A 239 -7.78 9.04 -21.13
N PRO A 240 -6.91 9.92 -20.62
CA PRO A 240 -6.85 10.24 -19.19
C PRO A 240 -8.18 10.74 -18.61
N GLU A 241 -8.98 11.48 -19.39
CA GLU A 241 -10.28 12.00 -18.95
C GLU A 241 -11.27 10.87 -18.65
N VAL A 242 -11.26 9.82 -19.49
CA VAL A 242 -12.08 8.62 -19.28
C VAL A 242 -11.62 7.87 -18.01
N ILE A 243 -10.32 7.68 -17.83
CA ILE A 243 -9.77 7.04 -16.61
C ILE A 243 -10.15 7.85 -15.37
N ALA A 244 -10.04 9.18 -15.44
CA ALA A 244 -10.37 10.07 -14.33
C ALA A 244 -11.86 9.99 -13.95
N GLU A 245 -12.76 10.05 -14.93
CA GLU A 245 -14.21 9.95 -14.69
C GLU A 245 -14.55 8.63 -13.99
N TYR A 246 -14.06 7.51 -14.53
CA TYR A 246 -14.34 6.18 -14.00
C TYR A 246 -13.76 5.98 -12.60
N THR A 247 -12.49 6.36 -12.41
CA THR A 247 -11.79 6.20 -11.13
C THR A 247 -12.45 7.05 -10.04
N VAL A 248 -12.67 8.35 -10.29
CA VAL A 248 -13.28 9.24 -9.29
C VAL A 248 -14.71 8.82 -8.97
N ARG A 249 -15.49 8.37 -9.97
CA ARG A 249 -16.85 7.85 -9.75
C ARG A 249 -16.85 6.62 -8.84
N ALA A 250 -15.98 5.64 -9.10
CA ALA A 250 -15.87 4.42 -8.28
C ALA A 250 -15.50 4.75 -6.82
N LEU A 251 -14.54 5.66 -6.63
CA LEU A 251 -14.13 6.11 -5.30
C LEU A 251 -15.27 6.83 -4.57
N ARG A 252 -15.98 7.76 -5.23
CA ARG A 252 -17.11 8.49 -4.61
C ARG A 252 -18.28 7.60 -4.22
N ARG A 253 -18.45 6.45 -4.88
CA ARG A 253 -19.49 5.47 -4.56
C ARG A 253 -19.16 4.60 -3.35
N THR A 254 -17.89 4.50 -2.95
CA THR A 254 -17.43 3.44 -2.05
C THR A 254 -16.56 3.90 -0.88
N VAL A 255 -15.82 5.00 -1.02
CA VAL A 255 -14.86 5.50 -0.02
C VAL A 255 -15.53 6.54 0.89
N PRO A 256 -15.64 6.29 2.21
CA PRO A 256 -16.14 7.30 3.14
C PRO A 256 -15.23 8.55 3.17
N PRO A 257 -15.80 9.77 3.27
CA PRO A 257 -15.02 11.02 3.22
C PRO A 257 -14.13 11.26 4.45
N ALA A 258 -14.19 10.38 5.47
CA ALA A 258 -13.29 10.41 6.61
C ALA A 258 -11.86 9.98 6.25
N VAL A 259 -11.67 9.26 5.13
CA VAL A 259 -10.35 8.83 4.66
C VAL A 259 -9.61 10.05 4.08
N PRO A 260 -8.44 10.43 4.63
CA PRO A 260 -7.76 11.67 4.26
C PRO A 260 -7.04 11.62 2.90
N GLY A 261 -6.68 10.44 2.39
CA GLY A 261 -5.91 10.30 1.16
C GLY A 261 -6.11 8.95 0.45
N ILE A 262 -6.02 9.02 -0.88
CA ILE A 262 -6.15 7.93 -1.85
C ILE A 262 -4.95 7.98 -2.80
#